data_AF-A0A1G3T9Z1-F1
#
_entry.id   AF-A0A1G3T9Z1-F1
#
_cell.length_a   1.000
_cell.length_b   1.000
_cell.length_c   1.000
_cell.angle_alpha   90.00
_cell.angle_beta   90.00
_cell.angle_gamma   90.00
#
_symmetry.space_group_name_H-M   'P 1'
#
loop_
_entity.id
_entity.type
_entity.pdbx_description
1 polymer ?
#
loop_
_entity_poly.entity_id
_entity_poly.type
_entity_poly.pdbx_seq_one_letter_code
_entity_poly.pdbx_strand_id
1 'polypeptide(L)' 'MPQDILIICVMSVPMLIFSVFPGIKIGEYLEEKYNITERQKRVATIVSTLIFAFTLSSLLHFI' A
#
# COMPACT_ATOMS: atom_id res chain seq x y z
N MET A 1 25.32 -16.02 -3.48
CA MET A 1 24.23 -17.04 -3.48
C MET A 1 23.38 -17.00 -2.21
N PRO A 2 23.87 -17.30 -0.97
CA PRO A 2 23.01 -17.19 0.24
C PRO A 2 22.78 -15.74 0.70
N GLN A 3 23.73 -14.83 0.42
CA GLN A 3 23.61 -13.41 0.76
C GLN A 3 22.51 -12.71 -0.05
N ASP A 4 22.31 -13.08 -1.31
CA ASP A 4 21.28 -12.49 -2.18
C ASP A 4 19.87 -12.77 -1.64
N ILE A 5 19.64 -14.00 -1.15
CA ILE A 5 18.37 -14.38 -0.50
C ILE A 5 18.16 -13.58 0.77
N LEU A 6 19.21 -13.39 1.56
CA LEU A 6 19.14 -12.64 2.82
C LEU A 6 18.85 -11.16 2.56
N ILE A 7 19.43 -10.57 1.51
CA ILE A 7 19.15 -9.21 1.06
C ILE A 7 17.71 -9.10 0.58
N ILE A 8 17.20 -10.04 -0.22
CA ILE A 8 15.80 -10.04 -0.67
C ILE A 8 14.84 -10.12 0.52
N CYS A 9 15.12 -10.99 1.50
CA CYS A 9 14.31 -11.09 2.73
C CYS A 9 14.33 -9.80 3.55
N VAL A 10 15.49 -9.17 3.73
CA VAL A 10 15.61 -7.92 4.49
C VAL A 10 14.96 -6.74 3.73
N MET A 11 15.04 -6.71 2.40
CA MET A 11 14.48 -5.65 1.54
C MET A 11 12.96 -5.77 1.33
N SER A 12 12.42 -6.98 1.38
CA SER A 12 10.98 -7.22 1.20
C SER A 12 10.15 -6.70 2.37
N VAL A 13 10.68 -6.72 3.60
CA VAL A 13 10.02 -6.14 4.78
C VAL A 13 9.74 -4.63 4.62
N PRO A 14 10.73 -3.74 4.37
CA PRO A 14 10.48 -2.33 4.18
C PRO A 14 9.65 -2.05 2.91
N MET A 15 9.81 -2.82 1.83
CA MET A 15 8.96 -2.66 0.63
C MET A 15 7.48 -2.99 0.90
N LEU A 16 7.20 -4.05 1.67
CA LEU A 16 5.84 -4.38 2.09
C LEU A 16 5.26 -3.30 3.00
N ILE A 17 6.05 -2.78 3.94
CA ILE A 17 5.63 -1.66 4.78
C ILE A 17 5.32 -0.43 3.90
N PHE A 18 6.21 -0.05 2.98
CA PHE A 18 5.97 1.09 2.09
C PHE A 18 4.75 0.93 1.17
N SER A 19 4.44 -0.30 0.75
CA SER A 19 3.28 -0.60 -0.08
C SER A 19 1.97 -0.53 0.73
N VAL A 20 1.96 -1.09 1.94
CA VAL A 20 0.74 -1.25 2.74
C VAL A 20 0.44 0.00 3.58
N PHE A 21 1.47 0.73 4.03
CA PHE A 21 1.33 1.93 4.88
C PHE A 21 0.45 3.05 4.29
N PRO A 22 0.57 3.45 3.01
CA PRO A 22 -0.34 4.45 2.44
C PRO A 22 -1.78 3.94 2.38
N GLY A 23 -1.98 2.64 2.08
CA GLY A 23 -3.31 2.03 2.07
C GLY A 23 -3.97 1.98 3.46
N ILE A 24 -3.19 1.69 4.51
CA ILE A 24 -3.65 1.71 5.91
C ILE A 24 -3.99 3.14 6.32
N LYS A 25 -3.08 4.10 6.09
CA LYS A 25 -3.26 5.48 6.53
C LYS A 25 -4.46 6.16 5.84
N ILE A 26 -4.71 5.84 4.56
CA ILE A 26 -5.92 6.28 3.86
C ILE A 26 -7.17 5.60 4.45
N GLY A 27 -7.10 4.30 4.74
CA GLY A 27 -8.19 3.57 5.38
C GLY A 27 -8.57 4.11 6.76
N GLU A 28 -7.57 4.44 7.59
CA GLU A 28 -7.76 5.08 8.90
C GLU A 28 -8.32 6.50 8.78
N TYR A 29 -7.83 7.31 7.84
CA TYR A 29 -8.35 8.66 7.61
C TYR A 29 -9.82 8.66 7.17
N LEU A 30 -10.22 7.69 6.34
CA LEU A 30 -11.62 7.51 5.95
C LEU A 30 -12.48 6.97 7.10
N GLU A 31 -11.96 6.08 7.94
CA GLU A 31 -12.65 5.56 9.12
C GLU A 31 -12.94 6.65 10.15
N GLU A 32 -11.95 7.49 10.47
CA GLU A 32 -12.08 8.58 11.44
C GLU A 32 -13.10 9.64 10.97
N LYS A 33 -13.17 9.89 9.65
CA LYS A 33 -14.01 10.95 9.09
C LYS A 33 -15.46 10.52 8.80
N TYR A 34 -15.71 9.22 8.58
CA TYR A 34 -17.03 8.72 8.16
C TYR A 34 -17.60 7.58 9.03
N ASN A 35 -16.92 7.16 10.11
CA ASN A 35 -17.36 6.08 11.02
C ASN A 35 -17.71 4.78 10.27
N ILE A 36 -16.80 4.39 9.38
CA ILE A 36 -17.02 3.36 8.35
C ILE A 36 -16.89 1.95 8.96
N THR A 37 -17.75 1.01 8.56
CA THR A 37 -17.66 -0.40 8.99
C THR A 37 -16.39 -1.10 8.44
N GLU A 38 -15.80 -2.04 9.20
CA GLU A 38 -14.58 -2.81 8.84
C GLU A 38 -14.56 -3.33 7.38
N ARG A 39 -15.72 -3.80 6.89
CA ARG A 39 -15.87 -4.31 5.52
C ARG A 39 -15.66 -3.23 4.46
N GLN A 40 -16.16 -2.03 4.73
CA GLN A 40 -16.00 -0.86 3.87
C GLN A 40 -14.59 -0.26 4.00
N LYS A 41 -13.96 -0.32 5.17
CA LYS A 41 -12.53 0.04 5.35
C LYS A 41 -11.63 -0.82 4.47
N ARG A 42 -11.83 -2.15 4.45
CA ARG A 42 -11.06 -3.05 3.60
C ARG A 42 -11.25 -2.75 2.11
N VAL A 43 -12.47 -2.47 1.68
CA VAL A 43 -12.76 -2.09 0.28
C VAL A 43 -12.11 -0.74 -0.06
N ALA A 44 -12.22 0.26 0.82
CA ALA A 44 -11.62 1.57 0.62
C ALA A 44 -10.09 1.50 0.53
N THR A 45 -9.44 0.69 1.36
CA THR A 45 -8.00 0.45 1.30
C THR A 45 -7.60 -0.26 0.00
N ILE A 46 -8.34 -1.28 -0.45
CA ILE A 46 -8.03 -1.98 -1.71
C ILE A 46 -8.18 -1.02 -2.91
N VAL A 47 -9.29 -0.28 -2.96
CA VAL A 47 -9.58 0.66 -4.04
C VAL A 47 -8.56 1.80 -4.06
N SER A 48 -8.21 2.37 -2.89
CA SER A 48 -7.21 3.43 -2.82
C SER A 48 -5.82 2.92 -3.22
N THR A 49 -5.43 1.72 -2.79
CA THR A 49 -4.16 1.10 -3.19
C THR A 49 -4.11 0.85 -4.69
N LEU A 50 -5.22 0.41 -5.29
CA LEU A 50 -5.30 0.16 -6.73
C LEU A 50 -5.19 1.46 -7.54
N ILE A 51 -5.91 2.51 -7.13
CA ILE A 51 -5.81 3.85 -7.74
C ILE A 51 -4.39 4.40 -7.58
N PHE A 52 -3.80 4.26 -6.40
CA PHE A 52 -2.46 4.74 -6.11
C PHE A 52 -1.40 4.00 -6.93
N ALA A 53 -1.50 2.68 -7.03
CA ALA A 53 -0.64 1.85 -7.87
C ALA A 53 -0.77 2.22 -9.36
N PHE A 54 -2.00 2.44 -9.84
CA PHE A 54 -2.22 2.88 -11.22
C PHE A 54 -1.64 4.27 -11.47
N THR A 55 -1.82 5.19 -10.52
CA THR A 55 -1.29 6.55 -10.59
C THR A 55 0.24 6.54 -10.58
N LEU A 56 0.87 5.80 -9.66
CA LEU A 56 2.33 5.64 -9.61
C LEU A 56 2.87 4.96 -10.86
N SER A 57 2.22 3.90 -11.34
CA SER A 57 2.65 3.20 -12.55
C SER A 57 2.54 4.08 -13.78
N SER A 58 1.48 4.90 -13.87
CA SER A 58 1.33 5.85 -14.96
C SER A 58 2.35 6.99 -14.86
N LEU A 59 2.59 7.51 -13.65
CA LEU A 59 3.59 8.56 -13.41
C LEU A 59 5.01 8.08 -13.74
N LEU A 60 5.34 6.82 -13.41
CA LEU A 60 6.62 6.20 -13.75
C LEU A 60 6.78 5.96 -15.27
N HIS A 61 5.68 5.82 -16.01
CA HIS A 61 5.71 5.69 -17.47
C HIS A 61 5.90 7.03 -18.19
N PHE A 62 5.52 8.13 -17.54
CA PHE A 62 5.68 9.50 -18.07
C PHE A 62 7.00 10.17 -17.66
N ILE A 63 7.80 9.52 -16.81
CA ILE A 63 9.18 9.88 -16.44
C ILE A 63 10.14 9.02 -17.26
#